data_AF-A0A640C537-F1
#
_entry.id   AF-A0A640C537-F1
#
_cell.length_a   1.000
_cell.length_b   1.000
_cell.length_c   1.000
_cell.angle_alpha   90.00
_cell.angle_beta   90.00
_cell.angle_gamma   90.00
#
_symmetry.space_group_name_H-M   'P 1'
#
loop_
_entity.id
_entity.type
_entity.pdbx_description
1 polymer ?
#
loop_
_entity_poly.entity_id
_entity_poly.type
_entity_poly.pdbx_seq_one_letter_code
_entity_poly.pdbx_strand_id
1 'polypeptide(L)'
;NSAIDKKANLLNQQNENLFNLKSVFENIIDLKPISIIDEPHLLKGKAFNEYFSKINSLYFRFGATFPKEKDYELSNMIYCLDSISAFKEYLVKQVKVHTLGINTNNIFLKVYKNKKAIFTYTLNGIEREETIKLQDSFSLLNNAILTQVKDNKAYFSNEAIIEKKESYVLNNDEIKELLKKAIDLHFEKEEKLFKKGIKALSLFFIPNITDFRGENPFIKNTFEELYKEKRKEILKLNLDVRYKEYLEKDFDEAGNLRVHQGYFSGDKGSPDEKEANGVKLILEEKEKLLSFDTSLRFIFSVWALQEGWDNPNIFTLTKLSNSSSQISIHQQVGRGLRLCVNDKGKRITHNYLDFNDNQFYDINYLDILVSAREVDYIENLQKEVLDSSFRFDSQTLEKNFLENLLNVDLASDLIYLLKKSKLISFNEEQ
;
A
#
# COMPACT_ATOMS: atom_id res chain seq x y z
N ASN A 1 6.22 -19.18 10.19
CA ASN A 1 7.49 -19.51 9.51
C ASN A 1 8.59 -18.59 10.01
N SER A 2 9.03 -18.73 11.25
CA SER A 2 10.17 -17.95 11.74
C SER A 2 11.44 -18.67 11.29
N ALA A 3 12.34 -18.03 10.55
CA ALA A 3 13.59 -18.65 10.13
C ALA A 3 14.49 -19.06 11.33
N ILE A 4 14.19 -18.54 12.52
CA ILE A 4 14.92 -18.72 13.79
C ILE A 4 14.81 -20.14 14.33
N ASP A 5 13.74 -20.88 14.02
CA ASP A 5 13.51 -22.22 14.56
C ASP A 5 14.32 -23.34 13.87
N LYS A 6 14.92 -23.03 12.72
CA LYS A 6 15.65 -24.00 11.91
C LYS A 6 16.98 -24.35 12.57
N LYS A 7 17.29 -25.64 12.70
CA LYS A 7 18.59 -26.12 13.22
C LYS A 7 19.80 -25.57 12.46
N ALA A 8 19.64 -25.29 11.17
CA ALA A 8 20.69 -24.71 10.34
C ALA A 8 20.89 -23.19 10.56
N ASN A 9 20.01 -22.53 11.33
CA ASN A 9 20.15 -21.11 11.63
C ASN A 9 21.39 -20.87 12.49
N LEU A 10 22.18 -19.85 12.14
CA LEU A 10 23.37 -19.43 12.86
C LEU A 10 23.12 -19.25 14.37
N LEU A 11 21.94 -18.76 14.75
CA LEU A 11 21.54 -18.57 16.15
C LEU A 11 21.55 -19.87 16.96
N ASN A 12 21.26 -20.99 16.31
CA ASN A 12 21.20 -22.32 16.94
C ASN A 12 22.53 -23.09 16.83
N GLN A 13 23.53 -22.53 16.16
CA GLN A 13 24.85 -23.14 16.04
C GLN A 13 25.70 -22.85 17.27
N GLN A 14 26.56 -23.80 17.63
CA GLN A 14 27.53 -23.62 18.71
C GLN A 14 28.62 -22.65 18.28
N ASN A 15 29.11 -21.86 19.22
CA ASN A 15 30.22 -20.96 18.99
C ASN A 15 31.52 -21.80 18.92
N GLU A 16 32.34 -21.64 17.88
CA GLU A 16 33.57 -22.43 17.65
C GLU A 16 34.74 -22.02 18.57
N ASN A 17 34.46 -21.80 19.87
CA ASN A 17 35.49 -21.53 20.87
C ASN A 17 35.66 -22.75 21.78
N LEU A 18 36.91 -23.16 22.02
CA LEU A 18 37.33 -24.34 22.81
C LEU A 18 36.71 -24.46 24.22
N PHE A 19 36.14 -23.38 24.76
CA PHE A 19 35.60 -23.31 26.13
C PHE A 19 34.11 -22.94 26.20
N ASN A 20 33.42 -22.74 25.08
CA ASN A 20 32.01 -22.35 25.09
C ASN A 20 31.14 -23.33 24.30
N LEU A 21 30.36 -24.15 25.02
CA LEU A 21 29.45 -25.13 24.45
C LEU A 21 28.04 -24.57 24.14
N LYS A 22 27.79 -23.30 24.49
CA LYS A 22 26.50 -22.66 24.28
C LYS A 22 26.32 -22.25 22.82
N SER A 23 25.08 -22.31 22.36
CA SER A 23 24.67 -21.74 21.08
C SER A 23 24.85 -20.21 21.06
N VAL A 24 24.94 -19.62 19.87
CA VAL A 24 24.96 -18.15 19.72
C VAL A 24 23.76 -17.51 20.42
N PHE A 25 22.58 -18.11 20.32
CA PHE A 25 21.37 -17.60 20.96
C PHE A 25 21.41 -17.65 22.48
N GLU A 26 21.88 -18.76 23.08
CA GLU A 26 22.05 -18.87 24.53
C GLU A 26 23.06 -17.84 25.07
N ASN A 27 24.15 -17.60 24.34
CA ASN A 27 25.10 -16.54 24.69
C ASN A 27 24.45 -15.15 24.64
N ILE A 28 23.58 -14.88 23.66
CA ILE A 28 22.82 -13.63 23.60
C ILE A 28 21.86 -13.52 24.79
N ILE A 29 21.16 -14.60 25.16
CA ILE A 29 20.25 -14.62 26.32
C ILE A 29 20.99 -14.33 27.63
N ASP A 30 22.17 -14.93 27.83
CA ASP A 30 22.99 -14.71 29.04
C ASP A 30 23.36 -13.23 29.25
N LEU A 31 23.47 -12.46 28.16
CA LEU A 31 23.75 -11.02 28.22
C LEU A 31 22.56 -10.18 28.67
N LYS A 32 21.37 -10.77 28.81
CA LYS A 32 20.11 -10.09 29.20
C LYS A 32 19.84 -8.84 28.35
N PRO A 33 19.71 -8.99 27.03
CA PRO A 33 19.63 -7.85 26.11
C PRO A 33 18.30 -7.12 26.28
N ILE A 34 18.24 -5.86 25.89
CA ILE A 34 16.96 -5.18 25.63
C ILE A 34 16.57 -5.48 24.19
N SER A 35 15.36 -6.00 23.98
CA SER A 35 14.88 -6.38 22.65
C SER A 35 14.07 -5.25 22.01
N ILE A 36 14.30 -4.98 20.73
CA ILE A 36 13.48 -4.06 19.93
C ILE A 36 12.76 -4.89 18.88
N ILE A 37 11.44 -4.81 18.89
CA ILE A 37 10.56 -5.48 17.96
C ILE A 37 10.04 -4.43 16.97
N ASP A 38 10.37 -4.64 15.70
CA ASP A 38 9.77 -3.91 14.58
C ASP A 38 8.59 -4.72 14.02
N GLU A 39 7.54 -4.03 13.59
CA GLU A 39 6.31 -4.59 13.03
C GLU A 39 5.71 -5.78 13.84
N PRO A 40 5.28 -5.55 15.10
CA PRO A 40 4.87 -6.60 16.04
C PRO A 40 3.70 -7.46 15.55
N HIS A 41 2.88 -6.98 14.61
CA HIS A 41 1.81 -7.77 14.00
C HIS A 41 2.31 -8.97 13.17
N LEU A 42 3.57 -8.94 12.73
CA LEU A 42 4.22 -10.05 12.03
C LEU A 42 4.68 -11.17 12.98
N LEU A 43 4.76 -10.87 14.29
CA LEU A 43 5.18 -11.81 15.31
C LEU A 43 4.03 -12.75 15.71
N LYS A 44 3.68 -13.66 14.81
CA LYS A 44 2.65 -14.68 15.05
C LYS A 44 3.23 -16.08 14.99
N GLY A 45 2.79 -16.92 15.92
CA GLY A 45 2.96 -18.37 15.86
C GLY A 45 3.77 -18.97 17.01
N LYS A 46 3.43 -20.22 17.35
CA LYS A 46 3.98 -20.97 18.48
C LYS A 46 5.51 -21.01 18.52
N ALA A 47 6.14 -21.25 17.37
CA ALA A 47 7.60 -21.35 17.27
C ALA A 47 8.32 -20.03 17.61
N PHE A 48 7.78 -18.87 17.18
CA PHE A 48 8.38 -17.58 17.56
C PHE A 48 8.27 -17.36 19.07
N ASN A 49 7.10 -17.66 19.66
CA ASN A 49 6.85 -17.47 21.09
C ASN A 49 7.74 -18.37 21.95
N GLU A 50 7.94 -19.63 21.56
CA GLU A 50 8.85 -20.56 22.24
C GLU A 50 10.31 -20.08 22.22
N TYR A 51 10.74 -19.41 21.14
CA TYR A 51 12.09 -18.86 21.05
C TYR A 51 12.23 -17.53 21.77
N PHE A 52 11.29 -16.60 21.59
CA PHE A 52 11.35 -15.26 22.16
C PHE A 52 11.17 -15.26 23.68
N SER A 53 10.31 -16.14 24.21
CA SER A 53 10.11 -16.27 25.67
C SER A 53 11.39 -16.65 26.42
N LYS A 54 12.37 -17.28 25.76
CA LYS A 54 13.68 -17.60 26.35
C LYS A 54 14.54 -16.38 26.63
N ILE A 55 14.34 -15.28 25.91
CA ILE A 55 15.11 -14.04 26.08
C ILE A 55 14.76 -13.37 27.43
N ASN A 56 13.54 -13.61 27.95
CA ASN A 56 13.04 -13.20 29.27
C ASN A 56 13.64 -11.85 29.77
N SER A 57 13.53 -10.83 28.92
CA SER A 57 14.10 -9.51 29.17
C SER A 57 13.14 -8.42 28.72
N LEU A 58 13.48 -7.16 29.04
CA LEU A 58 12.72 -6.00 28.60
C LEU A 58 12.69 -5.92 27.07
N TYR A 59 11.51 -5.65 26.51
CA TYR A 59 11.37 -5.41 25.08
C TYR A 59 10.47 -4.21 24.77
N PHE A 60 10.77 -3.53 23.67
CA PHE A 60 9.95 -2.45 23.12
C PHE A 60 9.38 -2.88 21.78
N ARG A 61 8.10 -2.61 21.54
CA ARG A 61 7.40 -2.90 20.28
C ARG A 61 7.13 -1.60 19.54
N PHE A 62 7.58 -1.52 18.30
CA PHE A 62 7.36 -0.38 17.40
C PHE A 62 6.57 -0.85 16.19
N GLY A 63 5.42 -0.23 15.95
CA GLY A 63 4.63 -0.50 14.76
C GLY A 63 3.33 0.30 14.73
N ALA A 64 2.73 0.36 13.54
CA ALA A 64 1.40 0.96 13.35
C ALA A 64 0.27 -0.03 13.63
N THR A 65 0.55 -1.33 13.47
CA THR A 65 -0.41 -2.42 13.69
C THR A 65 0.12 -3.39 14.75
N PHE A 66 -0.74 -3.73 15.71
CA PHE A 66 -0.45 -4.68 16.79
C PHE A 66 -1.37 -5.91 16.69
N PRO A 67 -0.93 -7.09 17.17
CA PRO A 67 -1.80 -8.27 17.27
C PRO A 67 -3.07 -7.97 18.08
N LYS A 68 -4.18 -8.63 17.73
CA LYS A 68 -5.46 -8.57 18.48
C LYS A 68 -5.66 -9.77 19.42
N GLU A 69 -4.72 -10.69 19.43
CA GLU A 69 -4.76 -11.88 20.28
C GLU A 69 -4.42 -11.46 21.71
N LYS A 70 -5.23 -11.85 22.70
CA LYS A 70 -5.13 -11.37 24.10
C LYS A 70 -3.72 -11.45 24.70
N ASP A 71 -2.96 -12.50 24.39
CA ASP A 71 -1.61 -12.68 24.94
C ASP A 71 -0.57 -11.75 24.29
N TYR A 72 -0.90 -11.14 23.15
CA TYR A 72 0.01 -10.36 22.30
C TYR A 72 -0.53 -8.96 21.98
N GLU A 73 -1.67 -8.59 22.56
CA GLU A 73 -2.29 -7.30 22.32
C GLU A 73 -1.37 -6.15 22.77
N LEU A 74 -1.63 -4.96 22.24
CA LEU A 74 -0.92 -3.77 22.68
C LEU A 74 -1.18 -3.59 24.18
N SER A 75 -0.09 -3.44 24.95
CA SER A 75 -0.13 -3.28 26.39
C SER A 75 1.00 -2.37 26.81
N ASN A 76 0.79 -1.63 27.91
CA ASN A 76 1.75 -0.67 28.47
C ASN A 76 2.20 0.36 27.42
N MET A 77 1.24 1.05 26.79
CA MET A 77 1.54 2.03 25.75
C MET A 77 2.29 3.24 26.34
N ILE A 78 3.54 3.44 25.91
CA ILE A 78 4.40 4.55 26.37
C ILE A 78 4.24 5.78 25.48
N TYR A 79 4.04 5.58 24.18
CA TYR A 79 3.93 6.64 23.20
C TYR A 79 2.98 6.24 22.08
N CYS A 80 2.21 7.20 21.59
CA CYS A 80 1.34 7.03 20.44
C CYS A 80 1.43 8.27 19.54
N LEU A 81 1.77 8.06 18.27
CA LEU A 81 1.54 9.00 17.19
C LEU A 81 0.62 8.29 16.19
N ASP A 82 -0.67 8.59 16.28
CA ASP A 82 -1.66 7.93 15.45
C ASP A 82 -1.78 8.53 14.04
N SER A 83 -2.49 7.84 13.16
CA SER A 83 -2.63 8.24 11.76
C SER A 83 -3.28 9.62 11.63
N ILE A 84 -4.31 9.92 12.42
CA ILE A 84 -4.97 11.23 12.41
C ILE A 84 -4.01 12.35 12.84
N SER A 85 -3.25 12.13 13.91
CA SER A 85 -2.26 13.09 14.40
C SER A 85 -1.17 13.31 13.37
N ALA A 86 -0.69 12.26 12.71
CA ALA A 86 0.28 12.38 11.61
C ALA A 86 -0.24 13.26 10.46
N PHE A 87 -1.52 13.14 10.08
CA PHE A 87 -2.14 14.03 9.08
C PHE A 87 -2.30 15.47 9.61
N LYS A 88 -2.80 15.64 10.84
CA LYS A 88 -3.05 16.96 11.46
C LYS A 88 -1.77 17.76 11.69
N GLU A 89 -0.67 17.08 12.03
CA GLU A 89 0.63 17.68 12.32
C GLU A 89 1.53 17.82 11.08
N TYR A 90 0.98 17.65 9.87
CA TYR A 90 1.72 17.82 8.62
C TYR A 90 2.94 16.87 8.50
N LEU A 91 2.87 15.66 9.08
CA LEU A 91 3.96 14.68 9.09
C LEU A 91 3.92 13.74 7.89
N VAL A 92 2.81 13.72 7.15
CA VAL A 92 2.57 12.87 5.98
C VAL A 92 1.93 13.66 4.84
N LYS A 93 1.99 13.12 3.63
CA LYS A 93 1.32 13.68 2.45
C LYS A 93 -0.19 13.58 2.59
N GLN A 94 -0.91 14.56 2.05
CA GLN A 94 -2.36 14.45 1.84
C GLN A 94 -2.67 13.38 0.78
N VAL A 95 -3.78 12.67 0.91
CA VAL A 95 -4.24 11.71 -0.11
C VAL A 95 -5.32 12.34 -0.99
N LYS A 96 -5.17 12.22 -2.32
CA LYS A 96 -6.19 12.57 -3.31
C LYS A 96 -6.54 11.32 -4.11
N VAL A 97 -7.78 10.85 -3.97
CA VAL A 97 -8.25 9.65 -4.68
C VAL A 97 -8.96 10.07 -5.97
N HIS A 98 -8.57 9.45 -7.07
CA HIS A 98 -9.16 9.59 -8.39
C HIS A 98 -9.79 8.26 -8.79
N THR A 99 -11.10 8.26 -9.02
CA THR A 99 -11.84 7.09 -9.50
C THR A 99 -12.13 7.23 -11.00
N LEU A 100 -11.86 6.18 -11.77
CA LEU A 100 -12.08 6.15 -13.22
C LEU A 100 -12.97 4.98 -13.64
N GLY A 101 -13.97 5.27 -14.48
CA GLY A 101 -14.92 4.30 -15.00
C GLY A 101 -16.37 4.67 -14.70
N ILE A 102 -17.31 3.87 -15.21
CA ILE A 102 -18.74 4.00 -14.90
C ILE A 102 -19.03 3.11 -13.70
N ASN A 103 -19.75 3.64 -12.69
CA ASN A 103 -20.33 2.85 -11.61
C ASN A 103 -21.44 1.95 -12.16
N THR A 104 -21.08 0.90 -12.90
CA THR A 104 -22.00 -0.18 -13.22
C THR A 104 -21.92 -1.25 -12.14
N ASN A 105 -23.06 -1.83 -11.79
CA ASN A 105 -23.10 -2.97 -10.87
C ASN A 105 -22.21 -4.08 -11.45
N ASN A 106 -21.12 -4.41 -10.75
CA ASN A 106 -20.14 -5.40 -11.20
C ASN A 106 -20.68 -6.81 -11.00
N ILE A 107 -21.47 -7.30 -11.94
CA ILE A 107 -22.05 -8.64 -11.85
C ILE A 107 -21.11 -9.64 -12.50
N PHE A 108 -20.70 -10.68 -11.77
CA PHE A 108 -19.96 -11.81 -12.32
C PHE A 108 -20.49 -13.14 -11.79
N LEU A 109 -20.33 -14.20 -12.57
CA LEU A 109 -20.74 -15.55 -12.18
C LEU A 109 -19.65 -16.13 -11.25
N LYS A 110 -19.96 -16.45 -10.00
CA LYS A 110 -19.01 -17.05 -9.06
C LYS A 110 -18.95 -18.56 -9.25
N VAL A 111 -20.11 -19.22 -9.20
CA VAL A 111 -20.23 -20.68 -9.26
C VAL A 111 -21.50 -21.06 -10.01
N TYR A 112 -21.43 -22.15 -10.78
CA TYR A 112 -22.61 -22.84 -11.29
C TYR A 112 -22.56 -24.31 -10.87
N LYS A 113 -23.54 -24.74 -10.06
CA LYS A 113 -23.66 -26.12 -9.57
C LYS A 113 -25.13 -26.48 -9.38
N ASN A 114 -25.51 -27.71 -9.72
CA ASN A 114 -26.88 -28.23 -9.54
C ASN A 114 -27.97 -27.32 -10.15
N LYS A 115 -27.76 -26.81 -11.37
CA LYS A 115 -28.66 -25.88 -12.08
C LYS A 115 -28.91 -24.54 -11.36
N LYS A 116 -28.04 -24.19 -10.40
CA LYS A 116 -28.03 -22.91 -9.69
C LYS A 116 -26.76 -22.14 -10.03
N ALA A 117 -26.91 -20.92 -10.51
CA ALA A 117 -25.84 -19.95 -10.71
C ALA A 117 -25.81 -19.00 -9.53
N ILE A 118 -24.63 -18.83 -8.92
CA ILE A 118 -24.37 -17.83 -7.89
C ILE A 118 -23.70 -16.65 -8.58
N PHE A 119 -24.37 -15.52 -8.63
CA PHE A 119 -23.83 -14.26 -9.12
C PHE A 119 -23.36 -13.43 -7.94
N THR A 120 -22.18 -12.86 -8.06
CA THR A 120 -21.68 -11.86 -7.13
C THR A 120 -21.83 -10.50 -7.77
N TYR A 121 -22.29 -9.52 -6.99
CA TYR A 121 -22.37 -8.14 -7.40
C TYR A 121 -22.10 -7.21 -6.22
N THR A 122 -21.64 -6.01 -6.53
CA THR A 122 -21.39 -4.98 -5.53
C THR A 122 -22.53 -3.96 -5.57
N LEU A 123 -23.20 -3.75 -4.44
CA LEU A 123 -24.21 -2.69 -4.28
C LEU A 123 -23.88 -1.88 -3.04
N ASN A 124 -23.62 -0.58 -3.20
CA ASN A 124 -23.11 0.30 -2.14
C ASN A 124 -21.87 -0.32 -1.47
N GLY A 125 -20.95 -0.84 -2.31
CA GLY A 125 -19.67 -1.41 -1.93
C GLY A 125 -19.67 -2.71 -1.10
N ILE A 126 -20.86 -3.20 -0.73
CA ILE A 126 -21.02 -4.53 -0.15
C ILE A 126 -21.10 -5.56 -1.28
N GLU A 127 -20.17 -6.51 -1.31
CA GLU A 127 -20.32 -7.73 -2.11
C GLU A 127 -21.53 -8.51 -1.62
N ARG A 128 -22.47 -8.73 -2.52
CA ARG A 128 -23.65 -9.55 -2.32
C ARG A 128 -23.62 -10.71 -3.28
N GLU A 129 -24.22 -11.81 -2.85
CA GLU A 129 -24.42 -12.98 -3.67
C GLU A 129 -25.92 -13.19 -3.88
N GLU A 130 -26.30 -13.48 -5.11
CA GLU A 130 -27.65 -13.88 -5.46
C GLU A 130 -27.60 -15.18 -6.22
N THR A 131 -28.46 -16.12 -5.80
CA THR A 131 -28.54 -17.45 -6.40
C THR A 131 -29.75 -17.52 -7.32
N ILE A 132 -29.51 -17.83 -8.59
CA ILE A 132 -30.52 -17.88 -9.65
C ILE A 132 -30.54 -19.28 -10.24
N LYS A 133 -31.73 -19.87 -10.43
CA LYS A 133 -31.84 -21.16 -11.12
C LYS A 133 -31.92 -20.93 -12.63
N LEU A 134 -31.61 -21.97 -13.39
CA LEU A 134 -31.92 -21.97 -14.82
C LEU A 134 -33.41 -21.67 -15.03
N GLN A 135 -33.73 -20.77 -15.97
CA GLN A 135 -35.07 -20.26 -16.27
C GLN A 135 -35.69 -19.28 -15.25
N ASP A 136 -34.97 -18.90 -14.19
CA ASP A 136 -35.40 -17.81 -13.29
C ASP A 136 -34.93 -16.44 -13.83
N SER A 137 -35.61 -15.37 -13.43
CA SER A 137 -35.26 -14.00 -13.74
C SER A 137 -34.20 -13.43 -12.80
N PHE A 138 -33.39 -12.49 -13.30
CA PHE A 138 -32.40 -11.77 -12.52
C PHE A 138 -32.76 -10.28 -12.41
N SER A 139 -33.11 -9.81 -11.21
CA SER A 139 -33.55 -8.43 -11.00
C SER A 139 -32.51 -7.38 -11.37
N LEU A 140 -31.22 -7.68 -11.19
CA LEU A 140 -30.12 -6.78 -11.56
C LEU A 140 -29.89 -6.64 -13.07
N LEU A 141 -30.46 -7.52 -13.88
CA LEU A 141 -30.43 -7.47 -15.34
C LEU A 141 -31.82 -7.18 -15.90
N ASN A 142 -32.57 -6.26 -15.29
CA ASN A 142 -33.92 -5.88 -15.71
C ASN A 142 -34.86 -7.09 -15.83
N ASN A 143 -34.75 -8.04 -14.90
CA ASN A 143 -35.49 -9.31 -14.90
C ASN A 143 -35.21 -10.23 -16.10
N ALA A 144 -34.05 -10.12 -16.74
CA ALA A 144 -33.65 -11.06 -17.80
C ALA A 144 -33.57 -12.49 -17.25
N ILE A 145 -33.98 -13.46 -18.08
CA ILE A 145 -34.08 -14.86 -17.70
C ILE A 145 -32.75 -15.56 -17.98
N LEU A 146 -32.23 -16.32 -17.01
CA LEU A 146 -31.04 -17.15 -17.20
C LEU A 146 -31.38 -18.33 -18.13
N THR A 147 -30.93 -18.27 -19.39
CA THR A 147 -31.26 -19.28 -20.41
C THR A 147 -30.31 -20.47 -20.36
N GLN A 148 -29.02 -20.21 -20.25
CA GLN A 148 -27.98 -21.25 -20.30
C GLN A 148 -26.74 -20.83 -19.50
N VAL A 149 -26.05 -21.81 -18.92
CA VAL A 149 -24.68 -21.63 -18.44
C VAL A 149 -23.79 -22.66 -19.14
N LYS A 150 -22.79 -22.19 -19.89
CA LYS A 150 -21.85 -23.04 -20.65
C LYS A 150 -20.49 -22.36 -20.72
N ASP A 151 -19.41 -23.14 -20.67
CA ASP A 151 -18.03 -22.65 -20.85
C ASP A 151 -17.68 -21.45 -19.97
N ASN A 152 -18.05 -21.52 -18.69
CA ASN A 152 -17.86 -20.43 -17.73
C ASN A 152 -18.59 -19.12 -18.10
N LYS A 153 -19.67 -19.18 -18.89
CA LYS A 153 -20.50 -18.02 -19.25
C LYS A 153 -21.97 -18.30 -18.96
N ALA A 154 -22.66 -17.34 -18.37
CA ALA A 154 -24.11 -17.32 -18.17
C ALA A 154 -24.74 -16.44 -19.25
N TYR A 155 -25.69 -17.00 -19.98
CA TYR A 155 -26.42 -16.37 -21.07
C TYR A 155 -27.82 -15.99 -20.60
N PHE A 156 -28.24 -14.78 -20.92
CA PHE A 156 -29.54 -14.25 -20.53
C PHE A 156 -30.43 -13.99 -21.76
N SER A 157 -31.74 -13.91 -21.53
CA SER A 157 -32.75 -13.68 -22.57
C SER A 157 -32.63 -12.31 -23.27
N ASN A 158 -31.92 -11.36 -22.67
CA ASN A 158 -31.63 -10.04 -23.23
C ASN A 158 -30.27 -9.98 -23.95
N GLU A 159 -29.73 -11.13 -24.36
CA GLU A 159 -28.41 -11.27 -24.99
C GLU A 159 -27.22 -10.89 -24.09
N ALA A 160 -27.45 -10.57 -22.82
CA ALA A 160 -26.36 -10.34 -21.88
C ALA A 160 -25.60 -11.63 -21.58
N ILE A 161 -24.28 -11.52 -21.53
CA ILE A 161 -23.36 -12.62 -21.22
C ILE A 161 -22.56 -12.22 -19.98
N ILE A 162 -22.71 -12.99 -18.90
CA ILE A 162 -21.94 -12.82 -17.68
C ILE A 162 -20.91 -13.94 -17.57
N GLU A 163 -19.63 -13.57 -17.54
CA GLU A 163 -18.54 -14.54 -17.43
C GLU A 163 -18.28 -14.94 -15.98
N LYS A 164 -17.77 -16.16 -15.80
CA LYS A 164 -17.33 -16.67 -14.51
C LYS A 164 -16.01 -16.01 -14.14
N LYS A 165 -15.99 -15.35 -12.99
CA LYS A 165 -14.77 -14.77 -12.43
C LYS A 165 -14.72 -15.03 -10.93
N GLU A 166 -13.53 -15.18 -10.37
CA GLU A 166 -13.36 -15.26 -8.91
C GLU A 166 -13.48 -13.88 -8.27
N SER A 167 -13.11 -12.83 -9.01
CA SER A 167 -13.22 -11.44 -8.63
C SER A 167 -13.38 -10.57 -9.89
N TYR A 168 -13.84 -9.33 -9.72
CA TYR A 168 -13.81 -8.36 -10.79
C TYR A 168 -12.36 -8.18 -11.29
N VAL A 169 -12.15 -8.04 -12.60
CA VAL A 169 -10.84 -7.78 -13.23
C VAL A 169 -11.04 -6.66 -14.24
N LEU A 170 -10.17 -5.64 -14.20
CA LEU A 170 -10.16 -4.54 -15.14
C LEU A 170 -9.98 -5.07 -16.57
N ASN A 171 -10.78 -4.57 -17.51
CA ASN A 171 -10.56 -4.85 -18.92
C ASN A 171 -9.43 -3.96 -19.49
N ASN A 172 -9.00 -4.26 -20.72
CA ASN A 172 -7.89 -3.56 -21.35
C ASN A 172 -8.16 -2.05 -21.56
N ASP A 173 -9.39 -1.66 -21.87
CA ASP A 173 -9.76 -0.25 -22.06
C ASP A 173 -9.71 0.51 -20.73
N GLU A 174 -10.19 -0.10 -19.64
CA GLU A 174 -10.13 0.46 -18.29
C GLU A 174 -8.68 0.62 -17.82
N ILE A 175 -7.83 -0.37 -18.08
CA ILE A 175 -6.39 -0.28 -17.80
C ILE A 175 -5.76 0.86 -18.61
N LYS A 176 -6.10 0.97 -19.89
CA LYS A 176 -5.58 2.03 -20.77
C LYS A 176 -5.96 3.43 -20.26
N GLU A 177 -7.20 3.64 -19.85
CA GLU A 177 -7.66 4.92 -19.27
C GLU A 177 -6.97 5.23 -17.93
N LEU A 178 -6.81 4.23 -17.05
CA LEU A 178 -6.07 4.39 -15.79
C LEU A 178 -4.60 4.76 -16.04
N LEU A 179 -3.92 4.08 -16.97
CA LEU A 179 -2.55 4.37 -17.38
C LEU A 179 -2.43 5.79 -17.93
N LYS A 180 -3.33 6.17 -18.85
CA LYS A 180 -3.35 7.51 -19.47
C LYS A 180 -3.48 8.60 -18.42
N LYS A 181 -4.45 8.48 -17.51
CA LYS A 181 -4.65 9.46 -16.44
C LYS A 181 -3.49 9.51 -15.46
N ALA A 182 -2.87 8.37 -15.16
CA ALA A 182 -1.69 8.31 -14.29
C ALA A 182 -0.51 9.07 -14.90
N ILE A 183 -0.27 8.88 -16.21
CA ILE A 183 0.78 9.58 -16.95
C ILE A 183 0.50 11.08 -16.99
N ASP A 184 -0.75 11.48 -17.25
CA ASP A 184 -1.16 12.90 -17.24
C ASP A 184 -0.86 13.56 -15.89
N LEU A 185 -1.33 12.96 -14.79
CA LEU A 185 -1.11 13.46 -13.43
C LEU A 185 0.39 13.50 -13.09
N HIS A 186 1.16 12.50 -13.53
CA HIS A 186 2.61 12.50 -13.31
C HIS A 186 3.28 13.70 -14.00
N PHE A 187 3.02 13.95 -15.30
CA PHE A 187 3.65 15.05 -16.03
C PHE A 187 3.28 16.43 -15.46
N GLU A 188 2.01 16.64 -15.08
CA GLU A 188 1.55 17.88 -14.45
C GLU A 188 2.32 18.18 -13.15
N LYS A 189 2.61 17.14 -12.38
CA LYS A 189 3.28 17.25 -11.09
C LYS A 189 4.80 17.30 -11.23
N GLU A 190 5.34 16.51 -12.16
CA GLU A 190 6.75 16.45 -12.48
C GLU A 190 7.28 17.82 -12.88
N GLU A 191 6.59 18.55 -13.76
CA GLU A 191 7.03 19.89 -14.18
C GLU A 191 7.09 20.88 -12.99
N LYS A 192 6.08 20.86 -12.11
CA LYS A 192 6.02 21.73 -10.92
C LYS A 192 7.10 21.40 -9.91
N LEU A 193 7.31 20.11 -9.63
CA LEU A 193 8.26 19.61 -8.64
C LEU A 193 9.71 19.73 -9.14
N PHE A 194 9.94 19.55 -10.44
CA PHE A 194 11.24 19.73 -11.06
C PHE A 194 11.80 21.13 -10.80
N LYS A 195 10.95 22.18 -10.91
CA LYS A 195 11.33 23.57 -10.61
C LYS A 195 11.77 23.78 -9.15
N LYS A 196 11.37 22.88 -8.24
CA LYS A 196 11.71 22.89 -6.82
C LYS A 196 12.86 21.92 -6.48
N GLY A 197 13.48 21.29 -7.48
CA GLY A 197 14.53 20.29 -7.28
C GLY A 197 14.01 18.98 -6.68
N ILE A 198 12.73 18.66 -6.87
CA ILE A 198 12.11 17.43 -6.34
C ILE A 198 11.78 16.53 -7.52
N LYS A 199 12.36 15.33 -7.54
CA LYS A 199 12.04 14.33 -8.56
C LYS A 199 10.73 13.63 -8.22
N ALA A 200 9.79 13.55 -9.16
CA ALA A 200 8.53 12.85 -8.97
C ALA A 200 8.65 11.37 -9.40
N LEU A 201 8.07 10.46 -8.63
CA LEU A 201 7.99 9.04 -8.95
C LEU A 201 6.53 8.56 -8.92
N SER A 202 6.21 7.60 -9.78
CA SER A 202 4.91 6.92 -9.83
C SER A 202 5.06 5.42 -9.61
N LEU A 203 4.13 4.83 -8.88
CA LEU A 203 4.06 3.40 -8.62
C LEU A 203 2.78 2.80 -9.19
N PHE A 204 2.91 1.70 -9.91
CA PHE A 204 1.82 0.96 -10.52
C PHE A 204 1.76 -0.44 -9.92
N PHE A 205 0.58 -0.82 -9.41
CA PHE A 205 0.29 -2.19 -9.01
C PHE A 205 -0.38 -2.93 -10.16
N ILE A 206 0.32 -3.86 -10.77
CA ILE A 206 -0.15 -4.64 -11.93
C ILE A 206 -0.68 -6.01 -11.50
N PRO A 207 -1.61 -6.61 -12.27
CA PRO A 207 -2.18 -7.91 -11.92
C PRO A 207 -1.15 -9.04 -12.03
N ASN A 208 -0.37 -9.10 -13.12
CA ASN A 208 0.61 -10.17 -13.34
C ASN A 208 1.93 -9.65 -13.90
N ILE A 209 3.03 -10.36 -13.64
CA ILE A 209 4.36 -10.07 -14.17
C ILE A 209 4.37 -10.16 -15.71
N THR A 210 3.61 -11.09 -16.28
CA THR A 210 3.51 -11.32 -17.73
C THR A 210 2.97 -10.12 -18.49
N ASP A 211 2.15 -9.29 -17.84
CA ASP A 211 1.61 -8.08 -18.45
C ASP A 211 2.68 -6.99 -18.64
N PHE A 212 3.87 -7.16 -18.03
CA PHE A 212 4.99 -6.24 -18.11
C PHE A 212 6.28 -6.87 -18.72
N ARG A 213 6.56 -8.15 -18.44
CA ARG A 213 7.76 -8.88 -18.93
C ARG A 213 7.44 -10.09 -19.82
N GLY A 214 6.17 -10.31 -20.20
CA GLY A 214 5.80 -11.41 -21.09
C GLY A 214 6.24 -11.19 -22.54
N GLU A 215 5.94 -12.14 -23.42
CA GLU A 215 6.25 -12.05 -24.86
C GLU A 215 5.51 -10.90 -25.55
N ASN A 216 4.24 -10.66 -25.16
CA ASN A 216 3.45 -9.51 -25.60
C ASN A 216 2.86 -8.79 -24.37
N PRO A 217 3.68 -7.99 -23.67
CA PRO A 217 3.30 -7.41 -22.38
C PRO A 217 2.36 -6.22 -22.60
N PHE A 218 1.05 -6.45 -22.45
CA PHE A 218 0.01 -5.45 -22.71
C PHE A 218 0.25 -4.12 -21.95
N ILE A 219 0.45 -4.18 -20.63
CA ILE A 219 0.61 -2.98 -19.80
C ILE A 219 1.86 -2.20 -20.20
N LYS A 220 2.99 -2.89 -20.41
CA LYS A 220 4.23 -2.23 -20.85
C LYS A 220 4.05 -1.55 -22.21
N ASN A 221 3.51 -2.27 -23.18
CA ASN A 221 3.34 -1.76 -24.54
C ASN A 221 2.38 -0.55 -24.58
N THR A 222 1.24 -0.67 -23.90
CA THR A 222 0.26 0.43 -23.79
C THR A 222 0.83 1.63 -23.02
N PHE A 223 1.58 1.39 -21.94
CA PHE A 223 2.26 2.47 -21.21
C PHE A 223 3.25 3.21 -22.12
N GLU A 224 4.10 2.51 -22.86
CA GLU A 224 5.09 3.13 -23.74
C GLU A 224 4.45 3.94 -24.86
N GLU A 225 3.36 3.45 -25.45
CA GLU A 225 2.58 4.16 -26.47
C GLU A 225 2.04 5.48 -25.90
N LEU A 226 1.26 5.40 -24.81
CA LEU A 226 0.64 6.56 -24.16
C LEU A 226 1.68 7.56 -23.67
N TYR A 227 2.80 7.07 -23.13
CA TYR A 227 3.89 7.93 -22.66
C TYR A 227 4.52 8.72 -23.81
N LYS A 228 4.82 8.04 -24.94
CA LYS A 228 5.40 8.68 -26.13
C LYS A 228 4.47 9.74 -26.70
N GLU A 229 3.16 9.47 -26.73
CA GLU A 229 2.15 10.44 -27.14
C GLU A 229 2.13 11.66 -26.21
N LYS A 230 1.99 11.42 -24.90
CA LYS A 230 1.93 12.52 -23.92
C LYS A 230 3.20 13.37 -23.93
N ARG A 231 4.37 12.74 -23.98
CA ARG A 231 5.67 13.45 -24.04
C ARG A 231 5.76 14.34 -25.28
N LYS A 232 5.28 13.87 -26.44
CA LYS A 232 5.24 14.68 -27.68
C LYS A 232 4.34 15.90 -27.53
N GLU A 233 3.23 15.79 -26.80
CA GLU A 233 2.36 16.93 -26.49
C GLU A 233 3.07 17.93 -25.57
N ILE A 234 3.68 17.44 -24.49
CA ILE A 234 4.41 18.26 -23.51
C ILE A 234 5.57 19.01 -24.15
N LEU A 235 6.35 18.37 -25.03
CA LEU A 235 7.48 19.01 -25.71
C LEU A 235 7.09 20.12 -26.70
N LYS A 236 5.81 20.23 -27.09
CA LYS A 236 5.30 21.35 -27.91
C LYS A 236 5.01 22.59 -27.06
N LEU A 237 4.93 22.45 -25.74
CA LEU A 237 4.68 23.56 -24.82
C LEU A 237 5.97 24.34 -24.55
N ASN A 238 5.82 25.56 -24.02
CA ASN A 238 6.95 26.39 -23.62
C ASN A 238 7.47 25.93 -22.25
N LEU A 239 8.43 24.99 -22.26
CA LEU A 239 9.02 24.39 -21.06
C LEU A 239 10.31 25.09 -20.63
N ASP A 240 10.67 24.97 -19.35
CA ASP A 240 12.02 25.29 -18.87
C ASP A 240 13.07 24.45 -19.63
N VAL A 241 14.17 25.08 -20.05
CA VAL A 241 15.22 24.43 -20.85
C VAL A 241 15.79 23.20 -20.15
N ARG A 242 16.02 23.26 -18.83
CA ARG A 242 16.58 22.14 -18.07
C ARG A 242 15.59 20.98 -17.96
N TYR A 243 14.30 21.29 -17.89
CA TYR A 243 13.28 20.25 -17.89
C TYR A 243 13.20 19.55 -19.26
N LYS A 244 13.32 20.32 -20.34
CA LYS A 244 13.39 19.76 -21.70
C LYS A 244 14.60 18.83 -21.87
N GLU A 245 15.79 19.27 -21.45
CA GLU A 245 17.01 18.45 -21.45
C GLU A 245 16.85 17.17 -20.61
N TYR A 246 16.16 17.26 -19.47
CA TYR A 246 15.84 16.08 -18.66
C TYR A 246 14.93 15.09 -19.40
N LEU A 247 13.88 15.57 -20.08
CA LEU A 247 13.02 14.72 -20.91
C LEU A 247 13.75 14.15 -22.14
N GLU A 248 14.78 14.80 -22.65
CA GLU A 248 15.59 14.27 -23.76
C GLU A 248 16.33 12.98 -23.37
N LYS A 249 16.62 12.79 -22.07
CA LYS A 249 17.24 11.56 -21.52
C LYS A 249 16.26 10.39 -21.38
N ASP A 250 14.99 10.54 -21.75
CA ASP A 250 13.97 9.49 -21.59
C ASP A 250 14.25 8.24 -22.43
N PHE A 251 15.09 8.34 -23.46
CA PHE A 251 15.43 7.27 -24.39
C PHE A 251 16.90 6.87 -24.29
N ASP A 252 17.21 5.60 -24.55
CA ASP A 252 18.58 5.15 -24.81
C ASP A 252 19.01 5.45 -26.26
N GLU A 253 20.28 5.20 -26.57
CA GLU A 253 20.85 5.37 -27.92
C GLU A 253 20.15 4.52 -28.99
N ALA A 254 19.50 3.42 -28.58
CA ALA A 254 18.73 2.53 -29.45
C ALA A 254 17.25 2.93 -29.57
N GLY A 255 16.82 4.02 -28.92
CA GLY A 255 15.45 4.52 -28.95
C GLY A 255 14.47 3.80 -28.01
N ASN A 256 14.97 2.98 -27.07
CA ASN A 256 14.14 2.34 -26.05
C ASN A 256 13.87 3.28 -24.89
N LEU A 257 12.67 3.18 -24.33
CA LEU A 257 12.25 4.02 -23.22
C LEU A 257 12.91 3.57 -21.91
N ARG A 258 13.52 4.51 -21.18
CA ARG A 258 14.26 4.28 -19.92
C ARG A 258 13.55 4.77 -18.67
N VAL A 259 12.33 5.29 -18.81
CA VAL A 259 11.60 5.98 -17.74
C VAL A 259 10.86 5.03 -16.82
N HIS A 260 10.73 3.76 -17.21
CA HIS A 260 9.98 2.75 -16.48
C HIS A 260 10.78 1.49 -16.19
N GLN A 261 10.45 0.82 -15.10
CA GLN A 261 11.00 -0.49 -14.76
C GLN A 261 10.06 -1.27 -13.84
N GLY A 262 10.05 -2.60 -14.00
CA GLY A 262 9.33 -3.53 -13.17
C GLY A 262 10.19 -4.07 -12.03
N TYR A 263 9.58 -4.26 -10.87
CA TYR A 263 10.16 -4.87 -9.69
C TYR A 263 9.24 -5.98 -9.18
N PHE A 264 9.71 -7.23 -9.20
CA PHE A 264 8.88 -8.39 -8.87
C PHE A 264 9.55 -9.37 -7.89
N SER A 265 8.72 -9.98 -7.04
CA SER A 265 9.15 -11.00 -6.08
C SER A 265 9.69 -12.23 -6.80
N GLY A 266 11.01 -12.39 -6.83
CA GLY A 266 11.70 -13.43 -7.61
C GLY A 266 12.88 -12.89 -8.41
N ASP A 267 13.01 -11.56 -8.53
CA ASP A 267 14.08 -10.91 -9.30
C ASP A 267 15.49 -11.04 -8.72
N LYS A 268 15.65 -11.70 -7.56
CA LYS A 268 16.98 -12.05 -7.01
C LYS A 268 17.62 -13.10 -7.94
N GLY A 269 18.33 -12.62 -8.96
CA GLY A 269 19.01 -13.45 -9.95
C GLY A 269 18.33 -13.52 -11.31
N SER A 270 17.62 -12.47 -11.76
CA SER A 270 17.19 -12.40 -13.17
C SER A 270 18.41 -12.56 -14.10
N PRO A 271 18.35 -13.45 -15.12
CA PRO A 271 19.43 -13.60 -16.10
C PRO A 271 19.56 -12.38 -17.02
N ASP A 272 18.56 -11.51 -17.08
CA ASP A 272 18.64 -10.24 -17.81
C ASP A 272 19.32 -9.17 -16.94
N GLU A 273 20.50 -8.74 -17.39
CA GLU A 273 21.33 -7.75 -16.70
C GLU A 273 20.65 -6.37 -16.58
N LYS A 274 19.81 -5.96 -17.54
CA LYS A 274 19.08 -4.68 -17.47
C LYS A 274 17.99 -4.73 -16.42
N GLU A 275 17.29 -5.86 -16.30
CA GLU A 275 16.30 -6.07 -15.25
C GLU A 275 16.95 -6.11 -13.87
N ALA A 276 18.04 -6.86 -13.73
CA ALA A 276 18.79 -6.95 -12.48
C ALA A 276 19.28 -5.56 -12.02
N ASN A 277 19.86 -4.77 -12.93
CA ASN A 277 20.30 -3.41 -12.62
C ASN A 277 19.13 -2.48 -12.26
N GLY A 278 18.01 -2.59 -12.96
CA GLY A 278 16.80 -1.81 -12.65
C GLY A 278 16.21 -2.13 -11.28
N VAL A 279 16.17 -3.41 -10.92
CA VAL A 279 15.72 -3.88 -9.60
C VAL A 279 16.67 -3.41 -8.50
N LYS A 280 17.98 -3.51 -8.74
CA LYS A 280 19.01 -2.99 -7.83
C LYS A 280 18.85 -1.49 -7.60
N LEU A 281 18.61 -0.72 -8.67
CA LEU A 281 18.36 0.72 -8.57
C LEU A 281 17.13 1.04 -7.72
N ILE A 282 16.08 0.22 -7.81
CA ILE A 282 14.83 0.40 -7.07
C ILE A 282 14.98 0.04 -5.59
N LEU A 283 15.71 -1.02 -5.26
CA LEU A 283 15.80 -1.54 -3.89
C LEU A 283 17.02 -1.05 -3.10
N GLU A 284 18.18 -1.02 -3.74
CA GLU A 284 19.48 -0.80 -3.09
C GLU A 284 19.97 0.63 -3.31
N GLU A 285 19.87 1.15 -4.54
CA GLU A 285 20.46 2.45 -4.91
C GLU A 285 19.43 3.60 -4.92
N LYS A 286 18.65 3.70 -3.82
CA LYS A 286 17.53 4.64 -3.69
C LYS A 286 17.90 6.11 -3.95
N GLU A 287 19.11 6.52 -3.58
CA GLU A 287 19.60 7.88 -3.81
C GLU A 287 19.74 8.19 -5.31
N LYS A 288 20.23 7.22 -6.10
CA LYS A 288 20.34 7.38 -7.56
C LYS A 288 18.96 7.45 -8.22
N LEU A 289 17.99 6.70 -7.71
CA LEU A 289 16.60 6.78 -8.16
C LEU A 289 16.02 8.19 -7.97
N LEU A 290 16.46 8.94 -6.95
CA LEU A 290 16.04 10.31 -6.70
C LEU A 290 16.81 11.36 -7.52
N SER A 291 17.94 10.98 -8.13
CA SER A 291 18.72 11.88 -9.01
C SER A 291 18.02 12.11 -10.36
N PHE A 292 18.12 13.34 -10.86
CA PHE A 292 17.69 13.73 -12.20
C PHE A 292 18.60 13.21 -13.32
N ASP A 293 19.76 12.62 -12.99
CA ASP A 293 20.59 11.92 -13.98
C ASP A 293 19.99 10.58 -14.41
N THR A 294 19.08 10.05 -13.59
CA THR A 294 18.37 8.81 -13.85
C THR A 294 16.99 9.13 -14.43
N SER A 295 16.67 8.61 -15.60
CA SER A 295 15.34 8.83 -16.24
C SER A 295 14.22 8.00 -15.61
N LEU A 296 14.56 6.92 -14.89
CA LEU A 296 13.60 6.03 -14.24
C LEU A 296 12.74 6.79 -13.23
N ARG A 297 11.43 6.73 -13.42
CA ARG A 297 10.42 7.38 -12.57
C ARG A 297 9.04 6.71 -12.52
N PHE A 298 8.80 5.71 -13.36
CA PHE A 298 7.60 4.88 -13.32
C PHE A 298 7.97 3.46 -12.90
N ILE A 299 7.42 2.98 -11.78
CA ILE A 299 7.78 1.71 -11.17
C ILE A 299 6.57 0.79 -11.20
N PHE A 300 6.74 -0.44 -11.67
CA PHE A 300 5.67 -1.44 -11.78
C PHE A 300 5.93 -2.61 -10.82
N SER A 301 4.91 -3.06 -10.07
CA SER A 301 5.01 -4.16 -9.11
C SER A 301 3.72 -4.99 -9.07
N VAL A 302 3.80 -6.29 -8.77
CA VAL A 302 2.62 -7.16 -8.60
C VAL A 302 2.07 -7.21 -7.16
N TRP A 303 2.87 -6.79 -6.17
CA TRP A 303 2.49 -6.85 -4.75
C TRP A 303 2.73 -5.52 -4.05
N ALA A 304 2.16 -5.38 -2.85
CA ALA A 304 2.65 -4.46 -1.85
C ALA A 304 4.14 -4.77 -1.63
N LEU A 305 4.95 -3.94 -2.26
CA LEU A 305 6.37 -3.67 -2.10
C LEU A 305 7.04 -4.51 -0.99
N GLN A 306 8.06 -5.30 -1.34
CA GLN A 306 8.77 -6.12 -0.36
C GLN A 306 9.33 -5.27 0.80
N GLU A 307 9.61 -5.94 1.91
CA GLU A 307 10.41 -5.37 3.01
C GLU A 307 11.66 -4.67 2.44
N GLY A 308 11.87 -3.42 2.84
CA GLY A 308 12.99 -2.61 2.35
C GLY A 308 12.66 -1.63 1.23
N TRP A 309 11.55 -1.75 0.49
CA TRP A 309 11.14 -0.70 -0.45
C TRP A 309 10.35 0.39 0.27
N ASP A 310 10.87 1.61 0.17
CA ASP A 310 10.22 2.81 0.68
C ASP A 310 10.88 4.02 0.01
N ASN A 311 10.10 4.84 -0.68
CA ASN A 311 10.60 6.04 -1.34
C ASN A 311 9.69 7.27 -1.06
N PRO A 312 10.22 8.33 -0.44
CA PRO A 312 9.44 9.51 -0.07
C PRO A 312 8.93 10.33 -1.27
N ASN A 313 9.44 10.10 -2.47
CA ASN A 313 9.11 10.88 -3.67
C ASN A 313 8.07 10.19 -4.57
N ILE A 314 7.35 9.21 -4.04
CA ILE A 314 6.19 8.64 -4.71
C ILE A 314 5.02 9.62 -4.57
N PHE A 315 4.55 10.14 -5.70
CA PHE A 315 3.46 11.13 -5.74
C PHE A 315 2.21 10.64 -6.44
N THR A 316 2.31 9.52 -7.17
CA THR A 316 1.18 8.87 -7.83
C THR A 316 1.25 7.37 -7.59
N LEU A 317 0.15 6.79 -7.16
CA LEU A 317 -0.03 5.37 -6.95
C LEU A 317 -1.23 4.94 -7.79
N THR A 318 -1.03 4.00 -8.71
CA THR A 318 -2.08 3.53 -9.60
C THR A 318 -2.30 2.04 -9.39
N LYS A 319 -3.53 1.67 -9.04
CA LYS A 319 -3.92 0.29 -8.85
C LYS A 319 -4.58 -0.25 -10.12
N LEU A 320 -3.87 -1.11 -10.84
CA LEU A 320 -4.36 -1.83 -12.02
C LEU A 320 -4.72 -3.29 -11.70
N SER A 321 -4.43 -3.76 -10.48
CA SER A 321 -4.80 -5.08 -10.00
C SER A 321 -5.97 -4.99 -9.03
N ASN A 322 -6.89 -5.94 -9.14
CA ASN A 322 -7.95 -6.11 -8.15
C ASN A 322 -7.51 -7.17 -7.14
N SER A 323 -6.55 -6.82 -6.28
CA SER A 323 -6.18 -7.72 -5.20
C SER A 323 -7.26 -7.68 -4.12
N SER A 324 -7.97 -8.79 -3.94
CA SER A 324 -8.83 -9.11 -2.78
C SER A 324 -8.04 -9.42 -1.51
N SER A 325 -6.78 -8.97 -1.43
CA SER A 325 -5.88 -9.35 -0.36
C SER A 325 -6.27 -8.68 0.94
N GLN A 326 -6.21 -9.46 2.02
CA GLN A 326 -6.41 -9.09 3.43
C GLN A 326 -5.41 -8.03 3.96
N ILE A 327 -4.68 -7.35 3.06
CA ILE A 327 -3.66 -6.35 3.39
C ILE A 327 -4.36 -4.99 3.40
N SER A 328 -4.40 -4.35 4.57
CA SER A 328 -5.04 -3.04 4.77
C SER A 328 -4.63 -2.04 3.69
N ILE A 329 -5.58 -1.25 3.19
CA ILE A 329 -5.33 -0.18 2.22
C ILE A 329 -4.29 0.79 2.77
N HIS A 330 -4.34 1.08 4.08
CA HIS A 330 -3.39 1.89 4.83
C HIS A 330 -1.93 1.42 4.67
N GLN A 331 -1.67 0.11 4.73
CA GLN A 331 -0.32 -0.43 4.52
C GLN A 331 0.15 -0.30 3.06
N GLN A 332 -0.77 -0.38 2.10
CA GLN A 332 -0.45 -0.23 0.66
C GLN A 332 -0.09 1.23 0.33
N VAL A 333 -0.82 2.19 0.91
CA VAL A 333 -0.60 3.63 0.67
C VAL A 333 0.49 4.21 1.57
N GLY A 334 0.73 3.63 2.75
CA GLY A 334 1.65 4.14 3.76
C GLY A 334 3.08 4.37 3.25
N ARG A 335 3.51 3.57 2.27
CA ARG A 335 4.82 3.72 1.62
C ARG A 335 4.92 4.94 0.70
N GLY A 336 3.78 5.46 0.24
CA GLY A 336 3.69 6.72 -0.52
C GLY A 336 3.42 7.95 0.35
N LEU A 337 3.01 7.78 1.61
CA LEU A 337 2.61 8.88 2.50
C LEU A 337 3.77 9.70 3.07
N ARG A 338 5.02 9.20 3.01
CA ARG A 338 6.16 9.96 3.53
C ARG A 338 6.36 11.28 2.79
N LEU A 339 6.75 12.33 3.51
CA LEU A 339 7.07 13.63 2.92
C LEU A 339 8.28 13.53 1.99
N CYS A 340 8.21 14.21 0.85
CA CYS A 340 9.24 14.15 -0.18
C CYS A 340 10.57 14.79 0.27
N VAL A 341 11.63 14.46 -0.47
CA VAL A 341 12.95 15.08 -0.35
C VAL A 341 13.34 15.75 -1.67
N ASN A 342 14.13 16.81 -1.59
CA ASN A 342 14.75 17.43 -2.78
C ASN A 342 16.07 16.76 -3.16
N ASP A 343 16.67 17.24 -4.25
CA ASP A 343 17.98 16.88 -4.79
C ASP A 343 19.16 17.02 -3.80
N LYS A 344 18.99 17.78 -2.72
CA LYS A 344 19.96 17.92 -1.62
C LYS A 344 19.70 16.96 -0.46
N GLY A 345 18.74 16.05 -0.59
CA GLY A 345 18.33 15.13 0.47
C GLY A 345 17.57 15.80 1.62
N LYS A 346 17.16 17.07 1.48
CA LYS A 346 16.38 17.76 2.51
C LYS A 346 14.90 17.40 2.38
N ARG A 347 14.30 16.96 3.48
CA ARG A 347 12.86 16.67 3.56
C ARG A 347 12.06 17.97 3.57
N ILE A 348 11.02 18.01 2.75
CA ILE A 348 10.14 19.16 2.60
C ILE A 348 9.05 19.07 3.67
N THR A 349 9.40 19.48 4.90
CA THR A 349 8.48 19.54 6.04
C THR A 349 7.67 20.84 6.04
N HIS A 350 6.62 20.93 6.87
CA HIS A 350 5.87 22.17 7.05
C HIS A 350 6.76 23.32 7.55
N ASN A 351 7.65 23.04 8.50
CA ASN A 351 8.67 23.99 8.96
C ASN A 351 9.67 24.39 7.85
N TYR A 352 10.05 23.47 6.95
CA TYR A 352 10.91 23.82 5.80
C TYR A 352 10.26 24.85 4.87
N LEU A 353 8.92 24.90 4.86
CA LEU A 353 8.12 25.83 4.07
C LEU A 353 7.57 27.00 4.91
N ASP A 354 8.25 27.36 6.00
CA ASP A 354 7.88 28.45 6.90
C ASP A 354 6.43 28.37 7.38
N PHE A 355 5.96 27.15 7.67
CA PHE A 355 4.60 26.84 8.14
C PHE A 355 3.49 27.27 7.16
N ASN A 356 3.78 27.29 5.85
CA ASN A 356 2.79 27.62 4.82
C ASN A 356 2.00 26.39 4.36
N ASP A 357 0.74 26.30 4.81
CA ASP A 357 -0.17 25.20 4.50
C ASP A 357 -0.38 25.00 2.98
N ASN A 358 -0.59 26.08 2.24
CA ASN A 358 -0.86 26.03 0.81
C ASN A 358 0.34 25.47 0.04
N GLN A 359 1.55 25.95 0.35
CA GLN A 359 2.76 25.45 -0.29
C GLN A 359 3.05 24.00 0.11
N PHE A 360 2.78 23.65 1.36
CA PHE A 360 2.96 22.28 1.84
C PHE A 360 2.06 21.31 1.07
N TYR A 361 0.76 21.60 0.96
CA TYR A 361 -0.18 20.71 0.25
C TYR A 361 -0.10 20.81 -1.28
N ASP A 362 0.46 21.88 -1.85
CA ASP A 362 0.78 21.95 -3.28
C ASP A 362 1.95 21.00 -3.66
N ILE A 363 2.81 20.66 -2.70
CA ILE A 363 3.94 19.74 -2.90
C ILE A 363 3.59 18.33 -2.40
N ASN A 364 3.22 18.20 -1.13
CA ASN A 364 3.08 16.94 -0.40
C ASN A 364 1.64 16.40 -0.49
N TYR A 365 1.23 15.97 -1.68
CA TYR A 365 0.02 15.17 -1.86
C TYR A 365 0.33 13.90 -2.68
N LEU A 366 -0.36 12.80 -2.37
CA LEU A 366 -0.29 11.52 -3.08
C LEU A 366 -1.58 11.36 -3.88
N ASP A 367 -1.46 11.26 -5.20
CA ASP A 367 -2.57 10.89 -6.08
C ASP A 367 -2.72 9.38 -6.09
N ILE A 368 -3.90 8.88 -5.75
CA ILE A 368 -4.24 7.46 -5.79
C ILE A 368 -5.26 7.27 -6.88
N LEU A 369 -4.92 6.50 -7.91
CA LEU A 369 -5.83 6.16 -8.99
C LEU A 369 -6.33 4.74 -8.82
N VAL A 370 -7.65 4.61 -8.74
CA VAL A 370 -8.36 3.34 -8.64
C VAL A 370 -9.51 3.29 -9.64
N SER A 371 -9.98 2.08 -9.93
CA SER A 371 -11.19 1.93 -10.71
C SER A 371 -12.40 2.47 -9.95
N ALA A 372 -13.36 3.08 -10.64
CA ALA A 372 -14.65 3.49 -10.07
C ALA A 372 -15.42 2.31 -9.43
N ARG A 373 -15.08 1.09 -9.85
CA ARG A 373 -15.61 -0.15 -9.33
C ARG A 373 -15.12 -0.48 -7.91
N GLU A 374 -14.08 0.19 -7.40
CA GLU A 374 -13.70 0.20 -5.98
C GLU A 374 -14.51 1.26 -5.21
N VAL A 375 -15.83 1.10 -5.20
CA VAL A 375 -16.81 2.11 -4.73
C VAL A 375 -16.50 2.64 -3.32
N ASP A 376 -16.08 1.78 -2.40
CA ASP A 376 -15.83 2.13 -1.00
C ASP A 376 -14.34 2.37 -0.70
N TYR A 377 -13.48 2.57 -1.71
CA TYR A 377 -12.05 2.72 -1.46
C TYR A 377 -11.75 3.86 -0.47
N ILE A 378 -12.42 5.01 -0.66
CA ILE A 378 -12.26 6.18 0.21
C ILE A 378 -12.82 5.90 1.61
N GLU A 379 -14.02 5.33 1.70
CA GLU A 379 -14.68 5.04 2.97
C GLU A 379 -13.89 4.01 3.79
N ASN A 380 -13.40 2.95 3.13
CA ASN A 380 -12.56 1.94 3.75
C ASN A 380 -11.22 2.52 4.21
N LEU A 381 -10.57 3.37 3.40
CA LEU A 381 -9.33 4.03 3.81
C LEU A 381 -9.57 4.94 5.03
N GLN A 382 -10.65 5.74 5.02
CA GLN A 382 -11.00 6.60 6.16
C GLN A 382 -11.29 5.78 7.41
N LYS A 383 -12.07 4.70 7.27
CA LYS A 383 -12.38 3.78 8.36
C LYS A 383 -11.11 3.13 8.92
N GLU A 384 -10.21 2.65 8.07
CA GLU A 384 -8.92 2.09 8.53
C GLU A 384 -8.08 3.13 9.27
N VAL A 385 -8.04 4.39 8.80
CA VAL A 385 -7.36 5.49 9.50
C VAL A 385 -8.00 5.77 10.86
N LEU A 386 -9.33 5.72 10.95
CA LEU A 386 -10.06 5.91 12.21
C LEU A 386 -9.85 4.74 13.18
N ASP A 387 -10.00 3.51 12.71
CA ASP A 387 -9.87 2.28 13.50
C ASP A 387 -8.43 2.05 14.01
N SER A 388 -7.43 2.55 13.26
CA SER A 388 -6.01 2.54 13.68
C SER A 388 -5.62 3.74 14.54
N SER A 389 -6.52 4.71 14.70
CA SER A 389 -6.25 5.89 15.51
C SER A 389 -6.71 5.71 16.94
N PHE A 390 -5.84 6.06 17.87
CA PHE A 390 -6.16 6.13 19.29
C PHE A 390 -6.83 7.47 19.53
N ARG A 391 -8.03 7.66 18.98
CA ARG A 391 -8.85 8.83 19.23
C ARG A 391 -9.09 8.92 20.74
N PHE A 392 -8.41 9.87 21.38
CA PHE A 392 -9.07 10.67 22.39
C PHE A 392 -10.05 11.54 21.61
N ASP A 393 -11.26 11.02 21.33
CA ASP A 393 -12.32 11.89 20.83
C ASP A 393 -12.40 13.04 21.83
N SER A 394 -12.18 14.26 21.35
CA SER A 394 -11.71 15.41 22.13
C SER A 394 -12.75 15.96 23.12
N GLN A 395 -13.71 15.14 23.54
CA GLN A 395 -14.76 15.47 24.49
C GLN A 395 -15.00 14.37 25.54
N THR A 396 -14.62 13.10 25.30
CA THR A 396 -14.94 12.00 26.23
C THR A 396 -13.81 10.99 26.35
N LEU A 397 -13.41 10.70 27.58
CA LEU A 397 -12.39 9.70 27.94
C LEU A 397 -13.07 8.52 28.62
N GLU A 398 -13.19 7.37 27.94
CA GLU A 398 -13.76 6.17 28.54
C GLU A 398 -12.75 5.44 29.42
N LYS A 399 -13.16 5.05 30.64
CA LYS A 399 -12.30 4.33 31.58
C LYS A 399 -11.87 2.96 31.03
N ASN A 400 -12.79 2.22 30.39
CA ASN A 400 -12.49 0.91 29.81
C ASN A 400 -11.43 1.00 28.70
N PHE A 401 -11.40 2.11 27.95
CA PHE A 401 -10.37 2.36 26.94
C PHE A 401 -8.97 2.52 27.58
N LEU A 402 -8.88 3.24 28.70
CA LEU A 402 -7.63 3.38 29.44
C LEU A 402 -7.16 2.06 30.07
N GLU A 403 -8.09 1.26 30.61
CA GLU A 403 -7.79 -0.06 31.18
C GLU A 403 -7.34 -1.07 30.11
N ASN A 404 -7.68 -0.85 28.83
CA ASN A 404 -7.15 -1.63 27.71
C ASN A 404 -5.74 -1.19 27.27
N LEU A 405 -5.30 0.03 27.62
CA LEU A 405 -4.01 0.60 27.21
C LEU A 405 -2.94 0.57 28.33
N LEU A 406 -3.39 0.70 29.57
CA LEU A 406 -2.59 0.79 30.79
C LEU A 406 -3.02 -0.31 31.76
N ASN A 407 -2.15 -0.69 32.70
CA ASN A 407 -2.61 -1.50 33.82
C ASN A 407 -3.67 -0.74 34.64
N VAL A 408 -4.53 -1.47 35.36
CA VAL A 408 -5.69 -0.90 36.08
C VAL A 408 -5.28 0.19 37.09
N ASP A 409 -4.14 0.02 37.76
CA ASP A 409 -3.64 1.00 38.74
C ASP A 409 -3.19 2.29 38.06
N LEU A 410 -2.40 2.19 36.99
CA LEU A 410 -1.93 3.31 36.18
C LEU A 410 -3.07 4.05 35.48
N ALA A 411 -4.08 3.32 34.99
CA ALA A 411 -5.30 3.90 34.44
C ALA A 411 -6.04 4.72 35.50
N SER A 412 -6.14 4.19 36.72
CA SER A 412 -6.79 4.86 37.85
C SER A 412 -6.01 6.11 38.31
N ASP A 413 -4.69 6.01 38.41
CA ASP A 413 -3.80 7.12 38.75
C ASP A 413 -3.87 8.24 37.71
N LEU A 414 -3.88 7.89 36.42
CA LEU A 414 -4.01 8.85 35.32
C LEU A 414 -5.35 9.60 35.39
N ILE A 415 -6.46 8.88 35.57
CA ILE A 415 -7.79 9.48 35.72
C ILE A 415 -7.81 10.42 36.94
N TYR A 416 -7.23 10.01 38.06
CA TYR A 416 -7.12 10.83 39.25
C TYR A 416 -6.33 12.12 38.99
N LEU A 417 -5.17 12.02 38.33
CA LEU A 417 -4.33 13.17 37.97
C LEU A 417 -5.04 14.14 37.01
N LEU A 418 -5.72 13.61 35.99
CA LEU A 418 -6.50 14.41 35.03
C LEU A 418 -7.65 15.15 35.72
N LYS A 419 -8.37 14.46 36.62
CA LYS A 419 -9.45 15.05 37.42
C LYS A 419 -8.92 16.12 38.38
N LYS A 420 -7.82 15.85 39.08
CA LYS A 420 -7.15 16.80 39.98
C LYS A 420 -6.68 18.06 39.24
N SER A 421 -6.24 17.89 37.99
CA SER A 421 -5.81 18.99 37.11
C SER A 421 -6.97 19.71 36.42
N LYS A 422 -8.23 19.32 36.69
CA LYS A 422 -9.46 19.85 36.08
C LYS A 422 -9.47 19.78 34.54
N LEU A 423 -8.79 18.78 33.98
CA LEU A 423 -8.72 18.56 32.53
C LEU A 423 -9.89 17.69 32.02
N ILE A 424 -10.53 16.93 32.91
CA ILE A 424 -11.69 16.09 32.60
C ILE A 424 -12.78 16.27 33.66
N SER A 425 -14.04 16.07 33.26
CA SER A 425 -15.21 15.97 34.13
C SER A 425 -15.95 14.68 33.85
N PHE A 426 -16.62 14.14 34.86
CA PHE A 426 -17.52 13.00 34.66
C PHE A 426 -18.73 13.47 33.85
N ASN A 427 -19.08 12.77 32.78
CA ASN A 427 -20.32 13.00 32.06
C ASN A 427 -21.41 12.12 32.70
N GLU A 428 -22.45 12.72 33.26
CA GLU A 428 -23.54 11.98 33.94
C GLU A 428 -24.57 11.39 32.96
N GLU A 429 -24.47 11.68 31.65
CA GLU A 429 -25.46 11.27 30.64
C GLU A 429 -25.23 9.87 30.00
N GLN A 430 -24.26 9.07 30.46
CA GLN A 430 -24.01 7.70 29.95
C GLN A 430 -23.92 6.63 31.04
#